data_AF-A0A7W0X7P8-F1
#
_entry.id   AF-A0A7W0X7P8-F1
#
_cell.length_a   1.000
_cell.length_b   1.000
_cell.length_c   1.000
_cell.angle_alpha   90.00
_cell.angle_beta   90.00
_cell.angle_gamma   90.00
#
_symmetry.space_group_name_H-M   'P 1'
#
loop_
_entity.id
_entity.type
_entity.pdbx_description
1 polymer ?
#
loop_
_entity_poly.entity_id
_entity_poly.type
_entity_poly.pdbx_seq_one_letter_code
_entity_poly.pdbx_strand_id
1 'polypeptide(L)'
;MKLRDLYARPGVTLSVEFYPPKSDQGDEDLLREALILKSLHPFYCSMTYGAGGTTREKSVDLVTRIQRECALTTMCHLTVTGQSKAEVRGVLEKLKTNGIENIIALAGDPPQGAAAEWVPHPDGFHYSIGLVREAVAHGRFSIAVAGFPEVHPRAGSRAADLRYLKEKVDAGADVVITQLFFDNDDYYRYVDDARKLGIRVPIAPGLLPIQS
;
A
#
# COMPACT_ATOMS: atom_id res chain seq x y z
N MET A 1 -12.87 9.03 -0.87
CA MET A 1 -13.51 8.21 0.19
C MET A 1 -12.43 7.43 0.91
N LYS A 2 -12.54 7.27 2.23
CA LYS A 2 -11.51 6.57 3.02
C LYS A 2 -11.67 5.05 2.96
N LEU A 3 -10.56 4.31 2.99
CA LEU A 3 -10.57 2.83 3.04
C LEU A 3 -11.44 2.30 4.19
N ARG A 4 -11.31 2.87 5.39
CA ARG A 4 -12.13 2.46 6.56
C ARG A 4 -13.64 2.52 6.27
N ASP A 5 -14.08 3.50 5.49
CA ASP A 5 -15.50 3.67 5.13
C ASP A 5 -15.90 2.72 4.01
N LEU A 6 -14.98 2.46 3.06
CA LEU A 6 -15.19 1.51 1.97
C LEU A 6 -15.36 0.09 2.49
N TYR A 7 -14.50 -0.35 3.41
CA TYR A 7 -14.53 -1.69 3.99
C TYR A 7 -15.59 -1.87 5.09
N ALA A 8 -16.18 -0.79 5.62
CA ALA A 8 -17.32 -0.88 6.52
C ALA A 8 -18.64 -1.18 5.80
N ARG A 9 -18.67 -1.09 4.46
CA ARG A 9 -19.86 -1.36 3.65
C ARG A 9 -20.09 -2.87 3.52
N PRO A 10 -21.36 -3.32 3.43
CA PRO A 10 -21.66 -4.70 3.11
C PRO A 10 -21.25 -5.03 1.67
N GLY A 11 -20.84 -6.28 1.44
CA GLY A 11 -20.53 -6.80 0.11
C GLY A 11 -19.04 -7.01 -0.14
N VAL A 12 -18.70 -7.37 -1.38
CA VAL A 12 -17.33 -7.64 -1.81
C VAL A 12 -16.71 -6.35 -2.32
N THR A 13 -15.59 -5.94 -1.71
CA THR A 13 -14.79 -4.80 -2.16
C THR A 13 -13.84 -5.26 -3.26
N LEU A 14 -13.96 -4.67 -4.46
CA LEU A 14 -13.00 -4.85 -5.57
C LEU A 14 -12.09 -3.63 -5.65
N SER A 15 -10.78 -3.85 -5.79
CA SER A 15 -9.79 -2.80 -6.08
C SER A 15 -8.79 -3.27 -7.13
N VAL A 16 -8.17 -2.32 -7.83
CA VAL A 16 -7.16 -2.60 -8.86
C VAL A 16 -5.86 -1.86 -8.54
N GLU A 17 -4.72 -2.51 -8.72
CA GLU A 17 -3.40 -1.91 -8.54
C GLU A 17 -2.72 -1.62 -9.88
N PHE A 18 -2.14 -0.42 -10.00
CA PHE A 18 -1.40 0.04 -11.16
C PHE A 18 0.08 0.26 -10.85
N TYR A 19 0.91 0.18 -11.89
CA TYR A 19 2.32 0.51 -11.84
C TYR A 19 2.61 1.77 -12.66
N PRO A 20 3.52 2.65 -12.22
CA PRO A 20 3.86 3.85 -12.97
C PRO A 20 4.58 3.46 -14.28
N PRO A 21 4.06 3.88 -15.45
CA PRO A 21 4.69 3.61 -16.73
C PRO A 21 6.05 4.31 -16.88
N LYS A 22 6.90 3.74 -17.73
CA LYS A 22 8.26 4.27 -17.97
C LYS A 22 8.30 5.45 -18.96
N SER A 23 7.22 5.72 -19.67
CA SER A 23 7.14 6.75 -20.72
C SER A 23 5.87 7.58 -20.58
N ASP A 24 5.90 8.80 -21.12
CA ASP A 24 4.76 9.72 -21.10
C ASP A 24 3.58 9.16 -21.90
N GLN A 25 3.83 8.47 -23.01
CA GLN A 25 2.78 7.75 -23.74
C GLN A 25 2.12 6.67 -22.87
N GLY A 26 2.92 5.95 -22.08
CA GLY A 26 2.40 4.97 -21.14
C GLY A 26 1.53 5.60 -20.05
N ASP A 27 1.87 6.82 -19.61
CA ASP A 27 1.06 7.56 -18.63
C ASP A 27 -0.34 7.88 -19.19
N GLU A 28 -0.43 8.26 -20.47
CA GLU A 28 -1.72 8.49 -21.14
C GLU A 28 -2.50 7.20 -21.39
N ASP A 29 -1.81 6.11 -21.74
CA ASP A 29 -2.44 4.80 -21.92
C ASP A 29 -3.00 4.25 -20.59
N LEU A 30 -2.27 4.43 -19.48
CA LEU A 30 -2.75 4.09 -18.15
C LEU A 30 -4.05 4.84 -17.79
N LEU A 31 -4.18 6.12 -18.15
CA LEU A 31 -5.43 6.87 -17.89
C LEU A 31 -6.60 6.34 -18.71
N ARG A 32 -6.36 5.93 -19.96
CA ARG A 32 -7.38 5.26 -20.79
C ARG A 32 -7.79 3.93 -20.18
N GLU A 33 -6.83 3.13 -19.72
CA GLU A 33 -7.09 1.85 -19.04
C GLU A 33 -7.86 2.05 -17.74
N ALA A 34 -7.54 3.07 -16.94
CA ALA A 34 -8.26 3.41 -15.73
C ALA A 34 -9.74 3.76 -16.01
N LEU A 35 -10.02 4.44 -17.13
CA LEU A 35 -11.40 4.71 -17.57
C LEU A 35 -12.13 3.44 -18.02
N ILE A 36 -11.45 2.50 -18.66
CA ILE A 36 -12.03 1.19 -19.02
C ILE A 36 -12.36 0.41 -17.75
N LEU A 37 -11.40 0.31 -16.83
CA LEU A 37 -11.55 -0.43 -15.57
C LEU A 37 -12.58 0.18 -14.63
N LYS A 38 -12.88 1.48 -14.75
CA LYS A 38 -13.99 2.12 -14.05
C LYS A 38 -15.34 1.42 -14.30
N SER A 39 -15.54 0.78 -15.46
CA SER A 39 -16.75 0.00 -15.76
C SER A 39 -16.94 -1.23 -14.86
N LEU A 40 -15.87 -1.71 -14.20
CA LEU A 40 -15.91 -2.76 -13.19
C LEU A 40 -16.35 -2.24 -11.82
N HIS A 41 -16.60 -0.94 -11.68
CA HIS A 41 -16.97 -0.27 -10.45
C HIS A 41 -16.02 -0.57 -9.27
N PRO A 42 -14.68 -0.45 -9.43
CA PRO A 42 -13.76 -0.67 -8.33
C PRO A 42 -14.02 0.37 -7.23
N PHE A 43 -13.94 -0.07 -5.98
CA PHE A 43 -14.11 0.77 -4.80
C PHE A 43 -12.95 1.76 -4.66
N TYR A 44 -11.75 1.34 -5.06
CA TYR A 44 -10.58 2.19 -5.21
C TYR A 44 -9.58 1.57 -6.18
N CYS A 45 -8.64 2.38 -6.67
CA CYS A 45 -7.44 1.91 -7.34
C CYS A 45 -6.19 2.33 -6.58
N SER A 46 -5.12 1.54 -6.63
CA SER A 46 -3.82 1.88 -6.05
C SER A 46 -2.78 2.19 -7.12
N MET A 47 -1.81 3.02 -6.76
CA MET A 47 -0.63 3.30 -7.57
C MET A 47 0.61 2.89 -6.78
N THR A 48 1.41 1.98 -7.32
CA THR A 48 2.68 1.58 -6.70
C THR A 48 3.69 2.73 -6.68
N TYR A 49 4.67 2.61 -5.80
CA TYR A 49 5.65 3.66 -5.50
C TYR A 49 7.05 3.13 -5.78
N GLY A 50 7.78 3.80 -6.66
CA GLY A 50 9.04 3.32 -7.20
C GLY A 50 10.01 2.78 -6.13
N ALA A 51 10.47 1.53 -6.34
CA ALA A 51 11.50 0.92 -5.51
C ALA A 51 12.77 1.78 -5.50
N GLY A 52 13.37 2.00 -4.33
CA GLY A 52 14.57 2.84 -4.18
C GLY A 52 14.39 4.32 -4.53
N GLY A 53 13.21 4.76 -4.96
CA GLY A 53 12.86 6.16 -5.17
C GLY A 53 12.86 6.70 -6.60
N THR A 54 12.99 5.83 -7.58
CA THR A 54 13.17 6.21 -9.00
C THR A 54 11.95 6.86 -9.64
N THR A 55 10.73 6.54 -9.21
CA THR A 55 9.48 7.04 -9.81
C THR A 55 8.51 7.67 -8.81
N ARG A 56 8.99 8.13 -7.65
CA ARG A 56 8.15 8.63 -6.54
C ARG A 56 7.24 9.79 -6.95
N GLU A 57 7.82 10.80 -7.58
CA GLU A 57 7.08 11.98 -8.02
C GLU A 57 6.03 11.60 -9.06
N LYS A 58 6.41 10.79 -10.05
CA LYS A 58 5.51 10.23 -11.05
C LYS A 58 4.34 9.47 -10.42
N SER A 59 4.58 8.61 -9.43
CA SER A 59 3.51 7.90 -8.71
C SER A 59 2.52 8.85 -8.05
N VAL A 60 3.00 9.92 -7.40
CA VAL A 60 2.14 10.93 -6.75
C VAL A 60 1.35 11.74 -7.77
N ASP A 61 1.95 12.03 -8.92
CA ASP A 61 1.29 12.77 -9.98
C ASP A 61 0.22 11.90 -10.68
N LEU A 62 0.55 10.65 -11.04
CA LEU A 62 -0.39 9.71 -11.65
C LEU A 62 -1.56 9.37 -10.75
N VAL A 63 -1.34 9.11 -9.45
CA VAL A 63 -2.44 8.81 -8.52
C VAL A 63 -3.39 10.01 -8.35
N THR A 64 -2.86 11.23 -8.47
CA THR A 64 -3.64 12.47 -8.46
C THR A 64 -4.41 12.66 -9.77
N ARG A 65 -3.77 12.41 -10.91
CA ARG A 65 -4.40 12.46 -12.24
C ARG A 65 -5.55 11.47 -12.34
N ILE A 66 -5.33 10.20 -11.98
CA ILE A 66 -6.39 9.18 -11.98
C ILE A 66 -7.57 9.61 -11.10
N GLN A 67 -7.33 10.17 -9.90
CA GLN A 67 -8.42 10.63 -9.04
C GLN A 67 -9.23 11.77 -9.69
N ARG A 68 -8.56 12.74 -10.31
CA ARG A 68 -9.22 13.92 -10.89
C ARG A 68 -9.88 13.64 -12.23
N GLU A 69 -9.15 12.99 -13.14
CA GLU A 69 -9.54 12.81 -14.54
C GLU A 69 -10.47 11.60 -14.71
N CYS A 70 -10.26 10.52 -13.95
CA CYS A 70 -11.10 9.32 -14.03
C CYS A 70 -12.22 9.30 -12.98
N ALA A 71 -12.21 10.24 -12.01
CA ALA A 71 -13.14 10.28 -10.88
C ALA A 71 -13.21 8.94 -10.11
N LEU A 72 -12.03 8.35 -9.85
CA LEU A 72 -11.86 7.13 -9.07
C LEU A 72 -11.30 7.49 -7.68
N THR A 73 -11.74 6.77 -6.64
CA THR A 73 -11.04 6.85 -5.35
C THR A 73 -9.67 6.20 -5.50
N THR A 74 -8.60 6.87 -5.07
CA THR A 74 -7.25 6.35 -5.20
C THR A 74 -6.55 6.13 -3.86
N MET A 75 -5.58 5.22 -3.87
CA MET A 75 -4.65 4.93 -2.79
C MET A 75 -3.20 5.03 -3.28
N CYS A 76 -2.37 5.85 -2.63
CA CYS A 76 -0.96 5.97 -2.98
C CYS A 76 -0.11 5.01 -2.15
N HIS A 77 0.76 4.22 -2.79
CA HIS A 77 1.78 3.49 -2.07
C HIS A 77 2.84 4.46 -1.56
N LEU A 78 3.36 4.22 -0.36
CA LEU A 78 4.46 5.00 0.19
C LEU A 78 5.45 4.06 0.89
N THR A 79 6.73 4.26 0.61
CA THR A 79 7.83 3.50 1.21
C THR A 79 8.68 4.40 2.11
N VAL A 80 9.47 3.80 3.00
CA VAL A 80 10.46 4.55 3.82
C VAL A 80 11.90 4.35 3.33
N THR A 81 12.18 3.31 2.54
CA THR A 81 13.51 3.06 1.99
C THR A 81 14.01 4.26 1.19
N GLY A 82 15.26 4.67 1.46
CA GLY A 82 15.94 5.72 0.70
C GLY A 82 15.28 7.11 0.81
N GLN A 83 14.63 7.41 1.95
CA GLN A 83 14.05 8.72 2.27
C GLN A 83 14.32 9.08 3.72
N SER A 84 14.67 10.34 3.95
CA SER A 84 14.59 10.99 5.25
C SER A 84 13.14 11.11 5.72
N LYS A 85 12.94 11.27 7.03
CA LYS A 85 11.62 11.56 7.60
C LYS A 85 11.01 12.86 7.04
N ALA A 86 11.85 13.84 6.69
CA ALA A 86 11.40 15.10 6.12
C ALA A 86 10.81 14.93 4.71
N GLU A 87 11.45 14.14 3.86
CA GLU A 87 10.93 13.82 2.52
C GLU A 87 9.61 13.06 2.61
N VAL A 88 9.50 12.07 3.51
CA VAL A 88 8.24 11.34 3.74
C VAL A 88 7.10 12.30 4.14
N ARG A 89 7.37 13.23 5.05
CA ARG A 89 6.39 14.28 5.43
C ARG A 89 6.02 15.15 4.24
N GLY A 90 6.98 15.56 3.42
CA GLY A 90 6.73 16.34 2.21
C GLY A 90 5.79 15.64 1.24
N VAL A 91 5.95 14.33 1.06
CA VAL A 91 5.07 13.52 0.20
C VAL A 91 3.67 13.41 0.81
N LEU A 92 3.54 13.20 2.13
CA LEU A 92 2.24 13.19 2.81
C LEU A 92 1.51 14.54 2.66
N GLU A 93 2.19 15.68 2.82
CA GLU A 93 1.58 16.99 2.59
C GLU A 93 1.17 17.20 1.12
N LYS A 94 1.99 16.74 0.16
CA LYS A 94 1.64 16.78 -1.28
C LYS A 94 0.37 15.97 -1.57
N LEU A 95 0.26 14.75 -1.03
CA LEU A 95 -0.93 13.89 -1.19
C LEU A 95 -2.18 14.54 -0.57
N LYS A 96 -2.06 15.07 0.65
CA LYS A 96 -3.14 15.77 1.34
C LYS A 96 -3.62 16.98 0.56
N THR A 97 -2.70 17.80 0.05
CA THR A 97 -3.02 18.99 -0.76
C THR A 97 -3.73 18.62 -2.05
N ASN A 98 -3.41 17.46 -2.63
CA ASN A 98 -4.08 16.94 -3.82
C ASN A 98 -5.39 16.19 -3.54
N GLY A 99 -5.82 16.13 -2.28
CA GLY A 99 -7.08 15.51 -1.88
C GLY A 99 -7.03 13.98 -1.83
N ILE A 100 -5.84 13.38 -1.80
CA ILE A 100 -5.67 11.94 -1.63
C ILE A 100 -5.89 11.60 -0.16
N GLU A 101 -6.79 10.66 0.09
CA GLU A 101 -7.21 10.29 1.45
C GLU A 101 -6.69 8.92 1.89
N ASN A 102 -6.11 8.13 0.98
CA ASN A 102 -5.73 6.75 1.25
C ASN A 102 -4.26 6.52 0.89
N ILE A 103 -3.56 5.85 1.79
CA ILE A 103 -2.20 5.38 1.54
C ILE A 103 -2.06 3.92 1.96
N ILE A 104 -1.06 3.23 1.40
CA ILE A 104 -0.51 2.02 2.00
C ILE A 104 0.92 2.30 2.47
N ALA A 105 1.16 2.09 3.76
CA ALA A 105 2.46 2.31 4.39
C ALA A 105 3.34 1.06 4.28
N LEU A 106 4.47 1.19 3.58
CA LEU A 106 5.37 0.09 3.24
C LEU A 106 6.79 0.38 3.72
N ALA A 107 7.57 -0.68 3.92
CA ALA A 107 9.00 -0.52 4.12
C ALA A 107 9.64 -0.09 2.80
N GLY A 108 9.34 -0.83 1.73
CA GLY A 108 9.95 -0.72 0.41
C GLY A 108 11.14 -1.67 0.26
N ASP A 109 11.44 -2.00 -0.98
CA ASP A 109 12.58 -2.86 -1.31
C ASP A 109 13.89 -2.09 -1.30
N PRO A 110 15.03 -2.76 -1.06
CA PRO A 110 16.35 -2.18 -1.22
C PRO A 110 16.57 -1.65 -2.65
N PRO A 111 17.37 -0.58 -2.86
CA PRO A 111 17.59 0.00 -4.19
C PRO A 111 18.18 -0.96 -5.22
N GLN A 112 18.96 -1.95 -4.77
CA GLN A 112 19.60 -2.98 -5.61
C GLN A 112 18.72 -4.24 -5.78
N GLY A 113 17.45 -4.19 -5.38
CA GLY A 113 16.50 -5.29 -5.44
C GLY A 113 16.43 -6.12 -4.16
N ALA A 114 15.53 -7.11 -4.15
CA ALA A 114 15.14 -7.86 -2.96
C ALA A 114 16.26 -8.71 -2.33
N ALA A 115 17.31 -9.03 -3.08
CA ALA A 115 18.45 -9.82 -2.60
C ALA A 115 19.52 -9.00 -1.86
N ALA A 116 19.46 -7.67 -1.96
CA ALA A 116 20.42 -6.79 -1.31
C ALA A 116 20.05 -6.54 0.16
N GLU A 117 21.05 -6.20 0.97
CA GLU A 117 20.81 -5.80 2.36
C GLU A 117 19.95 -4.53 2.40
N TRP A 118 18.91 -4.56 3.23
CA TRP A 118 18.08 -3.38 3.44
C TRP A 118 18.76 -2.45 4.43
N VAL A 119 19.13 -1.26 3.97
CA VAL A 119 19.76 -0.22 4.80
C VAL A 119 18.83 0.99 4.86
N PRO A 120 18.45 1.46 6.06
CA PRO A 120 17.64 2.67 6.18
C PRO A 120 18.43 3.89 5.72
N HIS A 121 17.73 4.92 5.26
CA HIS A 121 18.33 6.25 5.12
C HIS A 121 18.82 6.73 6.51
N PRO A 122 19.97 7.43 6.63
CA PRO A 122 20.51 7.88 7.92
C PRO A 122 19.49 8.63 8.79
N ASP A 123 18.72 9.52 8.17
CA ASP A 123 17.63 10.28 8.82
C ASP A 123 16.23 9.71 8.57
N GLY A 124 16.15 8.44 8.18
CA GLY A 124 14.92 7.77 7.72
C GLY A 124 14.15 7.03 8.81
N PHE A 125 13.05 6.40 8.41
CA PHE A 125 12.39 5.39 9.24
C PHE A 125 12.99 4.01 8.95
N HIS A 126 13.14 3.20 10.00
CA HIS A 126 13.69 1.85 9.89
C HIS A 126 12.62 0.82 9.46
N TYR A 127 11.35 1.15 9.68
CA TYR A 127 10.24 0.21 9.57
C TYR A 127 8.99 0.95 9.11
N SER A 128 8.12 0.27 8.38
CA SER A 128 6.85 0.83 7.88
C SER A 128 5.94 1.38 8.98
N ILE A 129 6.03 0.87 10.21
CA ILE A 129 5.31 1.42 11.38
C ILE A 129 5.64 2.89 11.65
N GLY A 130 6.85 3.35 11.32
CA GLY A 130 7.22 4.77 11.43
C GLY A 130 6.35 5.63 10.50
N LEU A 131 6.15 5.18 9.27
CA LEU A 131 5.27 5.83 8.30
C LEU A 131 3.79 5.75 8.71
N VAL A 132 3.34 4.64 9.31
CA VAL A 132 1.98 4.55 9.87
C VAL A 132 1.78 5.65 10.93
N ARG A 133 2.68 5.75 11.90
CA ARG A 133 2.59 6.77 12.97
C ARG A 133 2.63 8.19 12.41
N GLU A 134 3.50 8.45 11.44
CA GLU A 134 3.60 9.76 10.79
C GLU A 134 2.29 10.12 10.08
N ALA A 135 1.71 9.19 9.31
CA ALA A 135 0.45 9.40 8.60
C ALA A 135 -0.75 9.56 9.53
N VAL A 136 -0.77 8.86 10.68
CA VAL A 136 -1.77 9.05 11.74
C VAL A 136 -1.66 10.46 12.34
N ALA A 137 -0.44 10.89 12.71
CA ALA A 137 -0.21 12.23 13.25
C ALA A 137 -0.62 13.34 12.26
N HIS A 138 -0.55 13.03 10.96
CA HIS A 138 -0.99 13.91 9.89
C HIS A 138 -2.52 14.11 9.79
N GLY A 139 -3.31 13.22 10.42
CA GLY A 139 -4.75 13.36 10.65
C GLY A 139 -5.69 13.23 9.44
N ARG A 140 -5.17 13.07 8.22
CA ARG A 140 -6.00 13.03 7.00
C ARG A 140 -6.30 11.61 6.52
N PHE A 141 -5.35 10.70 6.63
CA PHE A 141 -5.32 9.47 5.85
C PHE A 141 -6.14 8.32 6.46
N SER A 142 -6.67 7.47 5.58
CA SER A 142 -6.93 6.07 5.89
C SER A 142 -5.72 5.24 5.46
N ILE A 143 -5.26 4.35 6.34
CA ILE A 143 -3.93 3.74 6.20
C ILE A 143 -4.08 2.23 6.03
N ALA A 144 -3.68 1.72 4.87
CA ALA A 144 -3.45 0.30 4.69
C ALA A 144 -2.01 -0.07 5.08
N VAL A 145 -1.80 -1.35 5.42
CA VAL A 145 -0.46 -1.94 5.61
C VAL A 145 -0.38 -3.30 4.93
N ALA A 146 0.83 -3.69 4.51
CA ALA A 146 1.06 -5.00 3.91
C ALA A 146 0.98 -6.14 4.95
N GLY A 147 0.42 -7.28 4.54
CA GLY A 147 0.42 -8.56 5.26
C GLY A 147 1.04 -9.67 4.41
N PHE A 148 1.59 -10.72 5.01
CA PHE A 148 2.30 -11.79 4.28
C PHE A 148 1.78 -13.16 4.71
N PRO A 149 0.86 -13.78 3.94
CA PRO A 149 0.32 -15.10 4.28
C PRO A 149 1.39 -16.19 4.41
N GLU A 150 2.40 -16.12 3.55
CA GLU A 150 3.55 -17.03 3.49
C GLU A 150 4.76 -16.57 4.31
N VAL A 151 4.58 -15.60 5.23
CA VAL A 151 5.62 -14.96 6.05
C VAL A 151 6.54 -14.05 5.22
N HIS A 152 6.77 -12.83 5.71
CA HIS A 152 7.72 -11.93 5.07
C HIS A 152 9.13 -12.58 4.98
N PRO A 153 9.85 -12.56 3.84
CA PRO A 153 11.16 -13.23 3.68
C PRO A 153 12.23 -12.85 4.72
N ARG A 154 12.23 -11.59 5.16
CA ARG A 154 13.10 -11.07 6.24
C ARG A 154 12.61 -11.35 7.68
N ALA A 155 11.45 -11.96 7.89
CA ALA A 155 10.96 -12.25 9.23
C ALA A 155 11.58 -13.55 9.76
N GLY A 156 12.04 -13.55 11.01
CA GLY A 156 12.64 -14.74 11.61
C GLY A 156 11.66 -15.88 11.92
N SER A 157 10.35 -15.62 11.88
CA SER A 157 9.29 -16.62 12.02
C SER A 157 7.93 -16.02 11.68
N ARG A 158 6.92 -16.87 11.41
CA ARG A 158 5.51 -16.45 11.28
C ARG A 158 5.02 -15.66 12.49
N ALA A 159 5.37 -16.11 13.70
CA ALA A 159 4.96 -15.43 14.92
C ALA A 159 5.56 -14.02 15.04
N ALA A 160 6.81 -13.83 14.62
CA ALA A 160 7.43 -12.51 14.59
C ALA A 160 6.78 -11.59 13.55
N ASP A 161 6.49 -12.10 12.35
CA ASP A 161 5.84 -11.35 11.29
C ASP A 161 4.43 -10.87 11.67
N LEU A 162 3.63 -11.76 12.28
CA LEU A 162 2.30 -11.41 12.78
C LEU A 162 2.34 -10.43 13.96
N ARG A 163 3.35 -10.50 14.84
CA ARG A 163 3.53 -9.47 15.90
C ARG A 163 3.81 -8.11 15.28
N TYR A 164 4.69 -8.04 14.29
CA TYR A 164 4.97 -6.79 13.59
C TYR A 164 3.73 -6.23 12.86
N LEU A 165 2.94 -7.10 12.23
CA LEU A 165 1.63 -6.73 11.70
C LEU A 165 0.72 -6.14 12.77
N LYS A 166 0.61 -6.80 13.94
CA LYS A 166 -0.19 -6.29 15.06
C LYS A 166 0.27 -4.92 15.50
N GLU A 167 1.58 -4.68 15.63
CA GLU A 167 2.11 -3.37 16.00
C GLU A 167 1.72 -2.27 15.00
N LYS A 168 1.71 -2.58 13.69
CA LYS A 168 1.24 -1.64 12.66
C LYS A 168 -0.26 -1.34 12.77
N VAL A 169 -1.07 -2.36 13.05
CA VAL A 169 -2.51 -2.20 13.27
C VAL A 169 -2.78 -1.37 14.52
N ASP A 170 -2.13 -1.70 15.64
CA ASP A 170 -2.25 -0.97 16.90
C ASP A 170 -1.74 0.49 16.77
N ALA A 171 -0.81 0.75 15.84
CA ALA A 171 -0.35 2.10 15.52
C ALA A 171 -1.36 2.93 14.69
N GLY A 172 -2.47 2.34 14.24
CA GLY A 172 -3.56 3.05 13.56
C GLY A 172 -3.77 2.68 12.09
N ALA A 173 -3.29 1.52 11.64
CA ALA A 173 -3.69 1.02 10.32
C ALA A 173 -5.18 0.61 10.32
N ASP A 174 -5.88 0.97 9.25
CA ASP A 174 -7.31 0.70 9.05
C ASP A 174 -7.58 -0.61 8.31
N VAL A 175 -6.65 -1.06 7.47
CA VAL A 175 -6.81 -2.23 6.58
C VAL A 175 -5.46 -2.94 6.40
N VAL A 176 -5.50 -4.26 6.29
CA VAL A 176 -4.36 -5.07 5.83
C VAL A 176 -4.61 -5.51 4.39
N ILE A 177 -3.64 -5.31 3.50
CA ILE A 177 -3.67 -5.89 2.14
C ILE A 177 -2.55 -6.93 2.08
N THR A 178 -2.88 -8.17 1.71
CA THR A 178 -1.87 -9.23 1.68
C THR A 178 -0.99 -9.11 0.44
N GLN A 179 0.25 -9.59 0.56
CA GLN A 179 1.01 -10.06 -0.60
C GLN A 179 0.19 -11.12 -1.34
N LEU A 180 0.47 -11.26 -2.64
CA LEU A 180 -0.07 -12.33 -3.46
C LEU A 180 0.22 -13.71 -2.85
N PHE A 181 -0.67 -14.65 -3.12
CA PHE A 181 -0.56 -16.05 -2.77
C PHE A 181 -1.31 -16.87 -3.84
N PHE A 182 -0.92 -18.13 -4.02
CA PHE A 182 -1.58 -19.04 -4.97
C PHE A 182 -2.33 -20.19 -4.28
N ASP A 183 -2.07 -20.43 -2.99
CA ASP A 183 -2.80 -21.37 -2.16
C ASP A 183 -3.73 -20.61 -1.19
N ASN A 184 -5.03 -20.88 -1.29
CA ASN A 184 -6.02 -20.24 -0.43
C ASN A 184 -5.85 -20.63 1.05
N ASP A 185 -5.27 -21.80 1.34
CA ASP A 185 -5.03 -22.25 2.71
C ASP A 185 -4.00 -21.38 3.42
N ASP A 186 -3.06 -20.77 2.70
CA ASP A 186 -2.14 -19.78 3.26
C ASP A 186 -2.87 -18.55 3.76
N TYR A 187 -3.81 -18.04 2.97
CA TYR A 187 -4.62 -16.89 3.34
C TYR A 187 -5.54 -17.21 4.53
N TYR A 188 -6.27 -18.32 4.50
CA TYR A 188 -7.19 -18.66 5.59
C TYR A 188 -6.47 -18.85 6.93
N ARG A 189 -5.35 -19.59 6.91
CA ARG A 189 -4.52 -19.78 8.11
C ARG A 189 -3.93 -18.47 8.61
N TYR A 190 -3.48 -17.59 7.71
CA TYR A 190 -2.98 -16.26 8.06
C TYR A 190 -4.06 -15.40 8.74
N VAL A 191 -5.28 -15.40 8.20
CA VAL A 191 -6.42 -14.69 8.80
C VAL A 191 -6.71 -15.24 10.19
N ASP A 192 -6.80 -16.56 10.36
CA ASP A 192 -7.05 -17.20 11.66
C ASP A 192 -5.98 -16.82 12.69
N ASP A 193 -4.70 -16.88 12.32
CA ASP A 193 -3.59 -16.54 13.21
C ASP A 193 -3.58 -15.04 13.56
N ALA A 194 -3.89 -14.16 12.60
CA ALA A 194 -4.08 -12.73 12.85
C ALA A 194 -5.26 -12.48 13.82
N ARG A 195 -6.38 -13.22 13.66
CA ARG A 195 -7.53 -13.10 14.57
C ARG A 195 -7.22 -13.58 15.97
N LYS A 196 -6.45 -14.65 16.14
CA LYS A 196 -5.99 -15.13 17.47
C LYS A 196 -5.16 -14.07 18.20
N LEU A 197 -4.42 -13.23 17.47
CA LEU A 197 -3.64 -12.11 18.02
C LEU A 197 -4.45 -10.83 18.25
N GLY A 198 -5.77 -10.85 18.02
CA GLY A 198 -6.64 -9.70 18.26
C GLY A 198 -6.64 -8.67 17.12
N ILE A 199 -6.07 -8.98 15.95
CA ILE A 199 -6.20 -8.11 14.78
C ILE A 199 -7.64 -8.19 14.30
N ARG A 200 -8.34 -7.05 14.21
CA ARG A 200 -9.77 -6.95 13.85
C ARG A 200 -10.06 -6.11 12.62
N VAL A 201 -9.08 -5.38 12.10
CA VAL A 201 -9.21 -4.66 10.84
C VAL A 201 -9.49 -5.62 9.67
N PRO A 202 -10.12 -5.15 8.58
CA PRO A 202 -10.25 -5.90 7.34
C PRO A 202 -8.89 -6.40 6.85
N ILE A 203 -8.86 -7.64 6.35
CA ILE A 203 -7.70 -8.25 5.69
C ILE A 203 -8.17 -8.57 4.27
N ALA A 204 -7.64 -7.84 3.28
CA ALA A 204 -8.00 -8.00 1.89
C ALA A 204 -6.96 -8.90 1.18
N PRO A 205 -7.39 -9.98 0.49
CA PRO A 205 -6.47 -10.83 -0.25
C PRO A 205 -5.95 -10.11 -1.50
N GLY A 206 -4.63 -9.99 -1.62
CA GLY A 206 -3.96 -9.59 -2.85
C GLY A 206 -3.93 -10.76 -3.83
N LEU A 207 -4.45 -10.56 -5.04
CA LEU A 207 -4.52 -11.60 -6.08
C LEU A 207 -3.80 -11.12 -7.33
N LEU A 208 -2.96 -11.97 -7.91
CA LEU A 208 -2.29 -11.72 -9.18
C LEU A 208 -2.67 -12.81 -10.19
N PRO A 209 -3.49 -12.51 -11.21
CA PRO A 209 -3.80 -13.46 -12.27
C PRO A 209 -2.53 -13.89 -13.03
N ILE A 210 -2.34 -15.20 -13.22
CA ILE A 210 -1.22 -15.73 -14.00
C ILE A 210 -1.47 -15.42 -15.48
N GLN A 211 -0.52 -14.73 -16.12
CA GLN A 211 -0.62 -14.33 -17.53
C GLN A 211 0.29 -15.14 -18.47
N SER A 212 1.28 -15.86 -17.92
CA SER A 212 2.24 -16.70 -18.64
C SER A 212 2.90 -17.71 -17.71
#